data_AF-A0A7M5VBE3-F1
#
_entry.id   AF-A0A7M5VBE3-F1
#
_cell.length_a   1.000
_cell.length_b   1.000
_cell.length_c   1.000
_cell.angle_alpha   90.00
_cell.angle_beta   90.00
_cell.angle_gamma   90.00
#
_symmetry.space_group_name_H-M   'P 1'
#
loop_
_entity.id
_entity.type
_entity.pdbx_description
1 polymer ?
#
loop_
_entity_poly.entity_id
_entity_poly.type
_entity_poly.pdbx_seq_one_letter_code
_entity_poly.pdbx_strand_id
1 'polypeptide(L)'
;MKSAKWLLEILEQETFLKYHAYYKGVRHNHKAQGIIAFARLSNSKELTEKYVKVVQSSVEVYNENDPLTEQVEIDHLQSDNIEDYRGKNQGYYKLLSHYMNLHQNKYNGNIMDTIKGTCPPIVDGPLYSAFHGFIQMGYGLAVGSDQAVVEGITIIDQQYSPLYGNDMNNPKRLDLSQFGYGKTSLEDTLKVLQDEKLVQQVQEENKKDRDFRKETHMFGIYGWASPRYHSDLMMDLTNNLQLPEWFRPADRDISQIGRCMDWLMDIATKTYVEANRTNDFFLLHGVTSTWSARQVLPLLNFDDALLGLRGMVSGILMTYLEQGAPLLGKKPSDFYDGSDVTQDHWDALLKDVTNVEHVVYEQHVYKLVQCLYERWQENPSSEFSKHQYAGALHITKQSYFQAGLSNIHVN
;
A
#
# COMPACT_ATOMS: atom_id res chain seq x y z
N MET A 1 3.05 15.66 13.29
CA MET A 1 3.47 16.97 12.75
C MET A 1 2.32 17.53 11.94
N LYS A 2 1.92 18.80 12.14
CA LYS A 2 1.04 19.47 11.17
C LYS A 2 1.82 19.62 9.88
N SER A 3 1.24 19.26 8.74
CA SER A 3 1.85 19.51 7.44
C SER A 3 2.10 21.00 7.27
N ALA A 4 3.19 21.32 6.58
CA ALA A 4 3.41 22.69 6.18
C ALA A 4 2.35 23.06 5.13
N LYS A 5 1.68 24.21 5.32
CA LYS A 5 0.60 24.70 4.45
C LYS A 5 0.94 24.63 2.95
N TRP A 6 2.19 24.90 2.60
CA TRP A 6 2.67 24.87 1.22
C TRP A 6 2.55 23.49 0.56
N LEU A 7 2.63 22.39 1.32
CA LEU A 7 2.51 21.05 0.75
C LEU A 7 1.06 20.77 0.35
N LEU A 8 0.09 21.24 1.14
CA LEU A 8 -1.32 21.16 0.79
C LEU A 8 -1.62 21.98 -0.46
N GLU A 9 -1.07 23.19 -0.58
CA GLU A 9 -1.20 24.03 -1.78
C GLU A 9 -0.65 23.34 -3.04
N ILE A 10 0.45 22.58 -2.93
CA ILE A 10 0.96 21.76 -4.03
C ILE A 10 -0.02 20.62 -4.34
N LEU A 11 -0.47 19.87 -3.32
CA LEU A 11 -1.32 18.70 -3.52
C LEU A 11 -2.70 19.05 -4.11
N GLU A 12 -3.26 20.21 -3.76
CA GLU A 12 -4.50 20.73 -4.36
C GLU A 12 -4.40 20.87 -5.89
N GLN A 13 -3.18 21.10 -6.41
CA GLN A 13 -2.91 21.19 -7.85
C GLN A 13 -2.50 19.86 -8.47
N GLU A 14 -2.33 18.80 -7.68
CA GLU A 14 -1.74 17.52 -8.10
C GLU A 14 -2.65 16.33 -7.80
N THR A 15 -3.97 16.57 -7.85
CA THR A 15 -5.06 15.62 -7.54
C THR A 15 -5.45 14.76 -8.74
N PHE A 16 -6.28 13.73 -8.50
CA PHE A 16 -6.89 12.95 -9.57
C PHE A 16 -8.02 13.68 -10.32
N LEU A 17 -8.35 14.91 -9.94
CA LEU A 17 -9.19 15.78 -10.78
C LEU A 17 -8.41 16.38 -11.96
N LYS A 18 -7.07 16.41 -11.88
CA LYS A 18 -6.18 16.92 -12.93
C LYS A 18 -5.44 15.81 -13.68
N TYR A 19 -5.21 14.67 -13.04
CA TYR A 19 -4.51 13.53 -13.61
C TYR A 19 -5.37 12.28 -13.53
N HIS A 20 -5.23 11.35 -14.48
CA HIS A 20 -5.92 10.08 -14.33
C HIS A 20 -5.44 9.35 -13.06
N ALA A 21 -6.38 8.75 -12.33
CA ALA A 21 -6.08 7.83 -11.23
C ALA A 21 -5.29 6.59 -11.70
N TYR A 22 -5.36 6.30 -13.01
CA TYR A 22 -4.67 5.19 -13.67
C TYR A 22 -3.91 5.67 -14.91
N TYR A 23 -2.67 5.22 -15.07
CA TYR A 23 -1.84 5.40 -16.26
C TYR A 23 -1.89 4.13 -17.13
N LYS A 24 -1.95 4.28 -18.46
CA LYS A 24 -2.08 3.15 -19.41
C LYS A 24 -3.24 2.21 -19.07
N GLY A 25 -4.34 2.79 -18.57
CA GLY A 25 -5.59 2.10 -18.25
C GLY A 25 -5.59 1.20 -17.01
N VAL A 26 -4.44 0.87 -16.40
CA VAL A 26 -4.39 -0.14 -15.32
C VAL A 26 -3.38 0.14 -14.20
N ARG A 27 -2.38 1.01 -14.42
CA ARG A 27 -1.33 1.26 -13.43
C ARG A 27 -1.73 2.41 -12.54
N HIS A 28 -1.69 2.24 -11.23
CA HIS A 28 -2.09 3.30 -10.33
C HIS A 28 -1.15 4.50 -10.39
N ASN A 29 -1.71 5.70 -10.31
CA ASN A 29 -0.93 6.94 -10.29
C ASN A 29 -0.43 7.22 -8.88
N HIS A 30 0.89 7.08 -8.68
CA HIS A 30 1.55 7.27 -7.39
C HIS A 30 2.04 8.69 -7.11
N LYS A 31 1.67 9.67 -7.95
CA LYS A 31 2.24 11.03 -7.91
C LYS A 31 2.06 11.71 -6.56
N ALA A 32 0.84 11.78 -6.03
CA ALA A 32 0.56 12.43 -4.74
C ALA A 32 1.38 11.81 -3.60
N GLN A 33 1.44 10.47 -3.55
CA GLN A 33 2.19 9.72 -2.54
C GLN A 33 3.71 9.99 -2.66
N GLY A 34 4.23 10.02 -3.89
CA GLY A 34 5.62 10.37 -4.17
C GLY A 34 5.97 11.80 -3.75
N ILE A 35 5.10 12.78 -4.04
CA ILE A 35 5.26 14.18 -3.62
C ILE A 35 5.31 14.28 -2.10
N ILE A 36 4.37 13.62 -1.40
CA ILE A 36 4.32 13.63 0.06
C ILE A 36 5.59 12.99 0.64
N ALA A 37 5.97 11.81 0.15
CA ALA A 37 7.17 11.13 0.62
C ALA A 37 8.42 12.00 0.41
N PHE A 38 8.60 12.56 -0.78
CA PHE A 38 9.72 13.43 -1.10
C PHE A 38 9.75 14.70 -0.21
N ALA A 39 8.59 15.34 -0.01
CA ALA A 39 8.47 16.52 0.83
C ALA A 39 8.88 16.23 2.29
N ARG A 40 8.51 15.05 2.81
CA ARG A 40 8.83 14.63 4.18
C ARG A 40 10.31 14.27 4.33
N LEU A 41 10.93 13.68 3.31
CA LEU A 41 12.36 13.38 3.31
C LEU A 41 13.23 14.63 3.17
N SER A 42 12.87 15.52 2.23
CA SER A 42 13.68 16.71 1.92
C SER A 42 13.42 17.88 2.87
N ASN A 43 12.23 17.91 3.48
CA ASN A 43 11.74 19.04 4.27
C ASN A 43 11.94 20.40 3.56
N SER A 44 11.82 20.42 2.23
CA SER A 44 12.13 21.58 1.40
C SER A 44 11.06 21.81 0.33
N LYS A 45 10.40 22.98 0.41
CA LYS A 45 9.42 23.41 -0.60
C LYS A 45 10.07 23.49 -1.98
N GLU A 46 11.23 24.12 -2.09
CA GLU A 46 11.93 24.32 -3.36
C GLU A 46 12.29 22.98 -4.03
N LEU A 47 12.86 22.03 -3.26
CA LEU A 47 13.19 20.71 -3.82
C LEU A 47 11.93 19.94 -4.19
N THR A 48 10.86 20.05 -3.40
CA THR A 48 9.58 19.42 -3.71
C THR A 48 8.97 19.97 -5.00
N GLU A 49 8.99 21.29 -5.21
CA GLU A 49 8.52 21.91 -6.46
C GLU A 49 9.36 21.47 -7.67
N LYS A 50 10.68 21.31 -7.51
CA LYS A 50 11.55 20.73 -8.56
C LYS A 50 11.15 19.28 -8.85
N TYR A 51 10.96 18.47 -7.80
CA TYR A 51 10.51 17.10 -7.94
C TYR A 51 9.17 17.00 -8.67
N VAL A 52 8.16 17.79 -8.28
CA VAL A 52 6.83 17.85 -8.92
C VAL A 52 6.95 18.05 -10.43
N LYS A 53 7.82 18.97 -10.88
CA LYS A 53 8.06 19.23 -12.31
C LYS A 53 8.65 18.00 -13.02
N VAL A 54 9.54 17.27 -12.37
CA VAL A 54 10.14 16.05 -12.94
C VAL A 54 9.09 14.95 -13.12
N VAL A 55 8.31 14.64 -12.07
CA VAL A 55 7.26 13.60 -12.12
C VAL A 55 6.05 14.02 -12.96
N GLN A 56 5.81 15.31 -13.19
CA GLN A 56 4.73 15.75 -14.07
C GLN A 56 4.85 15.19 -15.49
N SER A 57 6.07 14.94 -15.97
CA SER A 57 6.31 14.34 -17.28
C SER A 57 5.96 12.84 -17.37
N SER A 58 5.79 12.15 -16.24
CA SER A 58 5.57 10.70 -16.18
C SER A 58 4.12 10.29 -15.90
N VAL A 59 3.18 11.25 -15.83
CA VAL A 59 1.76 11.00 -15.56
C VAL A 59 0.84 11.46 -16.71
N GLU A 60 -0.25 10.73 -16.92
CA GLU A 60 -1.29 11.06 -17.89
C GLU A 60 -2.20 12.17 -17.33
N VAL A 61 -2.32 13.28 -18.07
CA VAL A 61 -3.22 14.40 -17.74
C VAL A 61 -4.66 13.98 -18.00
N TYR A 62 -5.56 14.27 -17.07
CA TYR A 62 -6.98 14.01 -17.24
C TYR A 62 -7.56 14.93 -18.31
N ASN A 63 -8.27 14.34 -19.27
CA ASN A 63 -9.04 15.07 -20.28
C ASN A 63 -10.45 14.47 -20.36
N GLU A 64 -11.45 15.28 -20.00
CA GLU A 64 -12.87 14.92 -20.05
C GLU A 64 -13.34 14.48 -21.45
N ASN A 65 -12.64 14.92 -22.50
CA ASN A 65 -12.95 14.59 -23.90
C ASN A 65 -12.09 13.44 -24.47
N ASP A 66 -11.29 12.75 -23.65
CA ASP A 66 -10.54 11.59 -24.10
C ASP A 66 -11.49 10.39 -24.28
N PRO A 67 -11.57 9.78 -25.49
CA PRO A 67 -12.42 8.63 -25.76
C PRO A 67 -12.17 7.43 -24.82
N LEU A 68 -10.98 7.29 -24.25
CA LEU A 68 -10.68 6.25 -23.25
C LEU A 68 -11.36 6.53 -21.91
N THR A 69 -11.62 7.80 -21.59
CA THR A 69 -12.38 8.23 -20.41
C THR A 69 -13.88 8.02 -20.63
N GLU A 70 -14.40 8.38 -21.81
CA GLU A 70 -15.82 8.28 -22.14
C GLU A 70 -16.26 6.85 -22.56
N GLN A 71 -15.47 6.05 -23.28
CA GLN A 71 -15.92 4.70 -23.70
C GLN A 71 -15.92 3.67 -22.56
N VAL A 72 -15.12 3.86 -21.51
CA VAL A 72 -15.16 2.99 -20.31
C VAL A 72 -16.25 3.44 -19.33
N GLU A 73 -16.61 4.73 -19.32
CA GLU A 73 -17.65 5.25 -18.43
C GLU A 73 -19.05 5.32 -19.08
N ILE A 74 -19.22 5.48 -20.39
CA ILE A 74 -20.57 5.71 -20.96
C ILE A 74 -21.35 4.41 -21.25
N ASP A 75 -20.68 3.30 -21.60
CA ASP A 75 -21.38 2.07 -22.03
C ASP A 75 -21.84 1.14 -20.87
N HIS A 76 -21.49 1.42 -19.60
CA HIS A 76 -21.77 0.52 -18.47
C HIS A 76 -22.41 1.14 -17.22
N LEU A 77 -22.74 2.43 -17.24
CA LEU A 77 -23.32 3.11 -16.07
C LEU A 77 -24.85 3.19 -16.19
N GLN A 78 -25.56 2.21 -15.60
CA GLN A 78 -27.03 2.22 -15.54
C GLN A 78 -27.63 2.37 -14.13
N SER A 79 -26.80 2.40 -13.08
CA SER A 79 -27.29 2.46 -11.70
C SER A 79 -27.00 3.78 -11.01
N ASP A 80 -28.03 4.30 -10.34
CA ASP A 80 -27.94 5.40 -9.39
C ASP A 80 -27.39 4.93 -8.02
N ASN A 81 -27.29 3.62 -7.80
CA ASN A 81 -26.81 3.03 -6.56
C ASN A 81 -25.27 2.90 -6.56
N ILE A 82 -24.61 3.51 -5.59
CA ILE A 82 -23.13 3.60 -5.59
C ILE A 82 -22.47 2.24 -5.34
N GLU A 83 -23.12 1.39 -4.54
CA GLU A 83 -22.68 0.03 -4.24
C GLU A 83 -22.60 -0.85 -5.48
N ASP A 84 -23.31 -0.49 -6.56
CA ASP A 84 -23.24 -1.23 -7.82
C ASP A 84 -21.91 -1.01 -8.54
N TYR A 85 -21.06 -0.07 -8.13
CA TYR A 85 -19.72 0.11 -8.69
C TYR A 85 -18.62 -0.62 -7.89
N ARG A 86 -18.93 -1.06 -6.67
CA ARG A 86 -17.98 -1.69 -5.77
C ARG A 86 -17.31 -2.91 -6.40
N GLY A 87 -15.99 -2.90 -6.46
CA GLY A 87 -15.17 -3.99 -6.97
C GLY A 87 -15.29 -4.25 -8.48
N LYS A 88 -15.96 -3.39 -9.25
CA LYS A 88 -16.12 -3.55 -10.70
C LYS A 88 -15.01 -2.89 -11.51
N ASN A 89 -14.11 -2.17 -10.85
CA ASN A 89 -13.10 -1.32 -11.46
C ASN A 89 -13.64 -0.36 -12.54
N GLN A 90 -14.80 0.24 -12.28
CA GLN A 90 -15.51 1.17 -13.17
C GLN A 90 -16.02 2.38 -12.37
N GLY A 91 -16.41 3.46 -13.06
CA GLY A 91 -17.08 4.61 -12.45
C GLY A 91 -16.26 5.37 -11.40
N TYR A 92 -14.94 5.48 -11.59
CA TYR A 92 -14.04 6.12 -10.60
C TYR A 92 -14.51 7.53 -10.24
N TYR A 93 -14.78 8.38 -11.24
CA TYR A 93 -15.13 9.78 -10.98
C TYR A 93 -16.53 9.94 -10.38
N LYS A 94 -17.44 9.00 -10.64
CA LYS A 94 -18.74 8.93 -9.96
C LYS A 94 -18.58 8.57 -8.49
N LEU A 95 -17.77 7.56 -8.18
CA LEU A 95 -17.42 7.18 -6.81
C LEU A 95 -16.71 8.34 -6.09
N LEU A 96 -15.76 8.99 -6.75
CA LEU A 96 -15.05 10.14 -6.20
C LEU A 96 -16.01 11.28 -5.86
N SER A 97 -16.88 11.64 -6.80
CA SER A 97 -17.90 12.69 -6.60
C SER A 97 -18.84 12.34 -5.45
N HIS A 98 -19.25 11.08 -5.34
CA HIS A 98 -20.07 10.58 -4.25
C HIS A 98 -19.37 10.76 -2.90
N TYR A 99 -18.12 10.29 -2.76
CA TYR A 99 -17.40 10.39 -1.50
C TYR A 99 -17.02 11.83 -1.13
N MET A 100 -16.71 12.68 -2.11
CA MET A 100 -16.57 14.12 -1.89
C MET A 100 -17.86 14.74 -1.36
N ASN A 101 -19.00 14.39 -1.93
CA ASN A 101 -20.30 14.88 -1.48
C ASN A 101 -20.62 14.43 -0.05
N LEU A 102 -20.36 13.15 0.29
CA LEU A 102 -20.51 12.65 1.66
C LEU A 102 -19.61 13.40 2.63
N HIS A 103 -18.33 13.56 2.27
CA HIS A 103 -17.36 14.29 3.09
C HIS A 103 -17.85 15.72 3.37
N GLN A 104 -18.23 16.48 2.34
CA GLN A 104 -18.65 17.87 2.48
C GLN A 104 -20.01 18.01 3.19
N ASN A 105 -21.02 17.25 2.78
CA ASN A 105 -22.42 17.51 3.17
C ASN A 105 -22.91 16.62 4.32
N LYS A 106 -22.53 15.35 4.35
CA LYS A 106 -22.95 14.41 5.42
C LYS A 106 -22.05 14.53 6.66
N TYR A 107 -20.75 14.66 6.43
CA TYR A 107 -19.75 14.70 7.50
C TYR A 107 -19.19 16.11 7.74
N ASN A 108 -19.75 17.16 7.12
CA ASN A 108 -19.40 18.57 7.34
C ASN A 108 -17.90 18.88 7.18
N GLY A 109 -17.23 18.23 6.23
CA GLY A 109 -15.79 18.36 6.01
C GLY A 109 -14.92 17.69 7.08
N ASN A 110 -15.48 16.88 8.00
CA ASN A 110 -14.68 16.12 8.97
C ASN A 110 -14.18 14.81 8.34
N ILE A 111 -12.88 14.77 8.04
CA ILE A 111 -12.28 13.59 7.40
C ILE A 111 -12.28 12.34 8.29
N MET A 112 -12.18 12.51 9.62
CA MET A 112 -12.21 11.39 10.56
C MET A 112 -13.59 10.73 10.60
N ASP A 113 -14.65 11.54 10.60
CA ASP A 113 -16.03 11.05 10.56
C ASP A 113 -16.34 10.44 9.18
N THR A 114 -15.76 10.99 8.12
CA THR A 114 -15.83 10.42 6.76
C THR A 114 -15.27 9.00 6.75
N ILE A 115 -14.02 8.80 7.22
CA ILE A 115 -13.37 7.48 7.30
C ILE A 115 -14.23 6.50 8.12
N LYS A 116 -14.65 6.90 9.33
CA LYS A 116 -15.48 6.05 10.20
C LYS A 116 -16.80 5.65 9.55
N GLY A 117 -17.38 6.54 8.75
CA GLY A 117 -18.68 6.32 8.12
C GLY A 117 -18.63 5.59 6.77
N THR A 118 -17.48 5.54 6.09
CA THR A 118 -17.38 4.98 4.73
C THR A 118 -16.44 3.78 4.59
N CYS A 119 -15.43 3.65 5.46
CA CYS A 119 -14.45 2.56 5.37
C CYS A 119 -14.93 1.19 5.88
N PRO A 120 -15.78 1.07 6.92
CA PRO A 120 -16.21 -0.25 7.44
C PRO A 120 -16.62 -1.28 6.38
N PRO A 121 -17.47 -0.94 5.37
CA PRO A 121 -17.85 -1.93 4.35
C PRO A 121 -16.73 -2.36 3.39
N ILE A 122 -15.63 -1.60 3.33
CA ILE A 122 -14.60 -1.78 2.29
C ILE A 122 -13.20 -2.09 2.85
N VAL A 123 -13.02 -2.02 4.17
CA VAL A 123 -11.72 -2.04 4.86
C VAL A 123 -10.89 -3.31 4.62
N ASP A 124 -11.54 -4.44 4.29
CA ASP A 124 -10.89 -5.73 4.03
C ASP A 124 -10.71 -6.08 2.55
N GLY A 125 -11.15 -5.22 1.63
CA GLY A 125 -11.03 -5.45 0.19
C GLY A 125 -9.83 -4.89 -0.57
N PRO A 126 -8.75 -4.31 0.00
CA PRO A 126 -7.69 -3.72 -0.81
C PRO A 126 -6.69 -4.73 -1.41
N LEU A 127 -6.94 -6.03 -1.28
CA LEU A 127 -6.06 -7.11 -1.72
C LEU A 127 -5.68 -7.00 -3.21
N TYR A 128 -6.67 -6.82 -4.09
CA TYR A 128 -6.47 -6.83 -5.54
C TYR A 128 -5.91 -5.52 -6.09
N SER A 129 -6.02 -4.45 -5.32
CA SER A 129 -5.46 -3.15 -5.65
C SER A 129 -4.01 -2.99 -5.21
N ALA A 130 -3.32 -4.08 -4.80
CA ALA A 130 -1.98 -4.00 -4.20
C ALA A 130 -1.92 -2.90 -3.11
N PHE A 131 -3.01 -2.76 -2.35
CA PHE A 131 -3.20 -1.78 -1.28
C PHE A 131 -3.16 -0.30 -1.69
N HIS A 132 -3.28 0.05 -2.97
CA HIS A 132 -3.21 1.43 -3.45
C HIS A 132 -4.12 2.40 -2.68
N GLY A 133 -5.35 1.98 -2.40
CA GLY A 133 -6.30 2.82 -1.67
C GLY A 133 -5.86 3.10 -0.23
N PHE A 134 -5.37 2.10 0.51
CA PHE A 134 -4.78 2.33 1.83
C PHE A 134 -3.55 3.22 1.77
N ILE A 135 -2.67 2.99 0.79
CA ILE A 135 -1.47 3.80 0.59
C ILE A 135 -1.87 5.28 0.41
N GLN A 136 -2.77 5.56 -0.53
CA GLN A 136 -3.29 6.91 -0.80
C GLN A 136 -3.92 7.54 0.47
N MET A 137 -4.76 6.80 1.20
CA MET A 137 -5.38 7.29 2.44
C MET A 137 -4.35 7.64 3.52
N GLY A 138 -3.40 6.74 3.79
CA GLY A 138 -2.41 6.96 4.84
C GLY A 138 -1.51 8.15 4.52
N TYR A 139 -1.05 8.27 3.27
CA TYR A 139 -0.29 9.45 2.85
C TYR A 139 -1.11 10.75 2.98
N GLY A 140 -2.39 10.74 2.60
CA GLY A 140 -3.30 11.87 2.78
C GLY A 140 -3.46 12.28 4.25
N LEU A 141 -3.71 11.31 5.13
CA LEU A 141 -3.83 11.53 6.58
C LEU A 141 -2.54 12.08 7.19
N ALA A 142 -1.38 11.55 6.79
CA ALA A 142 -0.06 11.99 7.27
C ALA A 142 0.19 13.50 7.10
N VAL A 143 -0.49 14.11 6.12
CA VAL A 143 -0.36 15.52 5.79
C VAL A 143 -1.67 16.31 5.91
N GLY A 144 -2.76 15.70 6.38
CA GLY A 144 -4.06 16.36 6.47
C GLY A 144 -4.65 16.79 5.12
N SER A 145 -4.45 16.00 4.06
CA SER A 145 -5.07 16.21 2.75
C SER A 145 -6.36 15.38 2.65
N ASP A 146 -7.50 16.02 2.91
CA ASP A 146 -8.82 15.37 2.84
C ASP A 146 -9.10 14.81 1.44
N GLN A 147 -8.70 15.55 0.41
CA GLN A 147 -8.80 15.14 -0.98
C GLN A 147 -8.09 13.81 -1.24
N ALA A 148 -6.82 13.67 -0.83
CA ALA A 148 -6.08 12.43 -1.00
C ALA A 148 -6.73 11.28 -0.23
N VAL A 149 -7.27 11.54 0.97
CA VAL A 149 -8.00 10.51 1.73
C VAL A 149 -9.26 10.04 0.98
N VAL A 150 -10.06 10.97 0.45
CA VAL A 150 -11.28 10.66 -0.31
C VAL A 150 -10.96 9.90 -1.61
N GLU A 151 -9.89 10.28 -2.31
CA GLU A 151 -9.37 9.52 -3.46
C GLU A 151 -8.98 8.10 -3.05
N GLY A 152 -8.33 7.94 -1.90
CA GLY A 152 -7.98 6.65 -1.32
C GLY A 152 -9.20 5.75 -1.05
N ILE A 153 -10.24 6.30 -0.39
CA ILE A 153 -11.51 5.60 -0.16
C ILE A 153 -12.13 5.15 -1.49
N THR A 154 -12.13 6.04 -2.48
CA THR A 154 -12.65 5.77 -3.83
C THR A 154 -11.93 4.60 -4.50
N ILE A 155 -10.60 4.54 -4.39
CA ILE A 155 -9.80 3.42 -4.93
C ILE A 155 -10.14 2.11 -4.22
N ILE A 156 -10.26 2.10 -2.89
CA ILE A 156 -10.62 0.89 -2.14
C ILE A 156 -12.00 0.39 -2.59
N ASP A 157 -12.99 1.27 -2.73
CA ASP A 157 -14.35 0.86 -3.11
C ASP A 157 -14.40 0.38 -4.57
N GLN A 158 -13.82 1.14 -5.49
CA GLN A 158 -13.77 0.78 -6.91
C GLN A 158 -13.09 -0.57 -7.14
N GLN A 159 -11.98 -0.82 -6.43
CA GLN A 159 -11.16 -2.02 -6.56
C GLN A 159 -11.40 -3.02 -5.42
N TYR A 160 -12.54 -2.90 -4.74
CA TYR A 160 -12.90 -3.70 -3.61
C TYR A 160 -12.92 -5.18 -3.96
N SER A 161 -12.09 -5.96 -3.26
CA SER A 161 -12.02 -7.39 -3.48
C SER A 161 -11.48 -8.09 -2.23
N PRO A 162 -12.36 -8.52 -1.32
CA PRO A 162 -11.99 -9.21 -0.09
C PRO A 162 -11.70 -10.70 -0.39
N LEU A 163 -11.10 -11.41 0.55
CA LEU A 163 -10.76 -12.83 0.37
C LEU A 163 -11.98 -13.69 0.02
N TYR A 164 -13.11 -13.51 0.72
CA TYR A 164 -14.33 -14.33 0.51
C TYR A 164 -15.26 -13.79 -0.59
N GLY A 165 -14.74 -12.98 -1.52
CA GLY A 165 -15.55 -12.34 -2.56
C GLY A 165 -16.59 -11.36 -2.00
N ASN A 166 -17.47 -10.87 -2.86
CA ASN A 166 -18.36 -9.75 -2.51
C ASN A 166 -19.54 -10.11 -1.58
N ASP A 167 -19.57 -11.31 -0.99
CA ASP A 167 -20.58 -11.66 0.01
C ASP A 167 -20.26 -10.97 1.34
N MET A 168 -20.89 -9.81 1.54
CA MET A 168 -20.80 -8.99 2.75
C MET A 168 -21.30 -9.69 4.02
N ASN A 169 -22.13 -10.72 3.87
CA ASN A 169 -22.76 -11.43 4.98
C ASN A 169 -22.13 -12.79 5.24
N ASN A 170 -21.02 -13.13 4.57
CA ASN A 170 -20.36 -14.41 4.75
C ASN A 170 -19.92 -14.59 6.21
N PRO A 171 -20.43 -15.61 6.94
CA PRO A 171 -20.10 -15.79 8.35
C PRO A 171 -18.61 -16.02 8.60
N LYS A 172 -17.89 -16.69 7.68
CA LYS A 172 -16.43 -16.88 7.80
C LYS A 172 -15.67 -15.56 7.68
N ARG A 173 -16.20 -14.62 6.90
CA ARG A 173 -15.66 -13.27 6.80
C ARG A 173 -15.88 -12.52 8.10
N LEU A 174 -17.06 -12.59 8.70
CA LEU A 174 -17.35 -11.80 9.91
C LEU A 174 -16.85 -12.46 11.21
N ASP A 175 -16.52 -13.75 11.18
CA ASP A 175 -15.93 -14.44 12.32
C ASP A 175 -14.45 -14.04 12.51
N LEU A 176 -14.23 -13.16 13.49
CA LEU A 176 -12.91 -12.71 13.94
C LEU A 176 -12.44 -13.46 15.19
N SER A 177 -13.20 -14.44 15.69
CA SER A 177 -12.94 -15.07 17.00
C SER A 177 -11.62 -15.84 17.06
N GLN A 178 -11.11 -16.32 15.92
CA GLN A 178 -9.86 -17.08 15.83
C GLN A 178 -8.65 -16.21 15.51
N PHE A 179 -8.84 -15.03 14.93
CA PHE A 179 -7.72 -14.23 14.42
C PHE A 179 -6.82 -13.75 15.56
N GLY A 180 -5.54 -14.13 15.50
CA GLY A 180 -4.52 -13.80 16.49
C GLY A 180 -4.38 -14.78 17.65
N TYR A 181 -5.29 -15.75 17.77
CA TYR A 181 -5.22 -16.82 18.78
C TYR A 181 -4.60 -18.12 18.24
N GLY A 182 -4.03 -18.07 17.04
CA GLY A 182 -3.40 -19.19 16.38
C GLY A 182 -2.14 -19.69 17.09
N LYS A 183 -1.53 -20.74 16.53
CA LYS A 183 -0.34 -21.41 17.10
C LYS A 183 0.92 -21.30 16.23
N THR A 184 0.80 -20.70 15.06
CA THR A 184 1.88 -20.67 14.07
C THR A 184 2.50 -19.29 14.03
N SER A 185 3.83 -19.22 14.06
CA SER A 185 4.56 -17.97 13.88
C SER A 185 4.40 -17.45 12.44
N LEU A 186 4.71 -16.18 12.21
CA LEU A 186 4.72 -15.63 10.85
C LEU A 186 5.80 -16.31 10.00
N GLU A 187 6.98 -16.57 10.56
CA GLU A 187 8.04 -17.31 9.90
C GLU A 187 7.60 -18.71 9.45
N ASP A 188 6.91 -19.46 10.31
CA ASP A 188 6.42 -20.80 9.95
C ASP A 188 5.28 -20.72 8.93
N THR A 189 4.45 -19.69 8.99
CA THR A 189 3.43 -19.42 7.97
C THR A 189 4.07 -19.17 6.60
N LEU A 190 5.12 -18.35 6.54
CA LEU A 190 5.86 -18.09 5.30
C LEU A 190 6.54 -19.37 4.75
N LYS A 191 7.03 -20.26 5.62
CA LYS A 191 7.57 -21.57 5.18
C LYS A 191 6.51 -22.46 4.55
N VAL A 192 5.27 -22.45 5.04
CA VAL A 192 4.16 -23.18 4.40
C VAL A 192 3.93 -22.64 2.98
N LEU A 193 4.01 -21.33 2.79
CA LEU A 193 3.86 -20.70 1.47
C LEU A 193 5.03 -20.97 0.52
N GLN A 194 6.17 -21.45 1.02
CA GLN A 194 7.32 -21.88 0.22
C GLN A 194 7.20 -23.31 -0.30
N ASP A 195 6.10 -24.01 -0.05
CA ASP A 195 5.86 -25.32 -0.66
C ASP A 195 5.92 -25.24 -2.18
N GLU A 196 6.83 -26.03 -2.78
CA GLU A 196 7.13 -25.93 -4.21
C GLU A 196 5.91 -26.22 -5.08
N LYS A 197 5.05 -27.16 -4.67
CA LYS A 197 3.84 -27.51 -5.44
C LYS A 197 2.81 -26.39 -5.38
N LEU A 198 2.62 -25.81 -4.21
CA LEU A 198 1.74 -24.64 -4.04
C LEU A 198 2.22 -23.45 -4.88
N VAL A 199 3.52 -23.13 -4.82
CA VAL A 199 4.10 -22.04 -5.62
C VAL A 199 3.92 -22.29 -7.11
N GLN A 200 4.23 -23.49 -7.60
CA GLN A 200 4.04 -23.86 -9.01
C GLN A 200 2.57 -23.74 -9.43
N GLN A 201 1.64 -24.23 -8.60
CA GLN A 201 0.20 -24.12 -8.86
C GLN A 201 -0.22 -22.65 -9.03
N VAL A 202 0.14 -21.78 -8.08
CA VAL A 202 -0.21 -20.35 -8.11
C VAL A 202 0.37 -19.68 -9.36
N GLN A 203 1.61 -20.00 -9.72
CA GLN A 203 2.26 -19.46 -10.92
C GLN A 203 1.55 -19.88 -12.22
N GLU A 204 1.11 -21.14 -12.30
CA GLU A 204 0.35 -21.64 -13.45
C GLU A 204 -1.03 -20.99 -13.55
N GLU A 205 -1.72 -20.82 -12.43
CA GLU A 205 -3.03 -20.16 -12.37
C GLU A 205 -2.92 -18.68 -12.75
N ASN A 206 -1.92 -17.97 -12.21
CA ASN A 206 -1.65 -16.58 -12.58
C ASN A 206 -1.26 -16.43 -14.06
N LYS A 207 -0.54 -17.42 -14.62
CA LYS A 207 -0.25 -17.46 -16.06
C LYS A 207 -1.54 -17.61 -16.87
N LYS A 208 -2.39 -18.58 -16.54
CA LYS A 208 -3.68 -18.82 -17.23
C LYS A 208 -4.57 -17.59 -17.19
N ASP A 209 -4.68 -16.93 -16.04
CA ASP A 209 -5.51 -15.74 -15.90
C ASP A 209 -4.94 -14.54 -16.66
N ARG A 210 -3.62 -14.34 -16.65
CA ARG A 210 -2.96 -13.32 -17.49
C ARG A 210 -3.21 -13.57 -18.97
N ASP A 211 -3.13 -14.81 -19.41
CA ASP A 211 -3.34 -15.19 -20.82
C ASP A 211 -4.82 -14.99 -21.19
N PHE A 212 -5.76 -15.34 -20.31
CA PHE A 212 -7.20 -15.04 -20.48
C PHE A 212 -7.49 -13.53 -20.56
N ARG A 213 -6.86 -12.70 -19.73
CA ARG A 213 -7.04 -11.23 -19.78
C ARG A 213 -6.47 -10.62 -21.06
N LYS A 214 -5.36 -11.17 -21.57
CA LYS A 214 -4.79 -10.79 -22.86
C LYS A 214 -5.79 -11.05 -23.99
N GLU A 215 -6.43 -12.22 -23.97
CA GLU A 215 -7.40 -12.63 -24.98
C GLU A 215 -8.72 -11.86 -24.90
N THR A 216 -9.16 -11.49 -23.70
CA THR A 216 -10.46 -10.82 -23.48
C THR A 216 -10.36 -9.28 -23.42
N HIS A 217 -9.17 -8.71 -23.55
CA HIS A 217 -8.89 -7.29 -23.34
C HIS A 217 -9.34 -6.74 -21.96
N MET A 218 -9.65 -7.60 -20.98
CA MET A 218 -10.07 -7.22 -19.62
C MET A 218 -8.88 -6.88 -18.71
N PHE A 219 -7.87 -6.21 -19.24
CA PHE A 219 -6.62 -5.93 -18.53
C PHE A 219 -6.78 -5.11 -17.25
N GLY A 220 -7.90 -4.41 -17.08
CA GLY A 220 -8.17 -3.59 -15.89
C GLY A 220 -8.90 -4.28 -14.75
N ILE A 221 -9.75 -5.28 -14.98
CA ILE A 221 -10.79 -5.62 -13.97
C ILE A 221 -10.25 -6.49 -12.83
N TYR A 222 -9.15 -7.22 -13.05
CA TYR A 222 -8.62 -8.12 -12.05
C TYR A 222 -7.12 -7.88 -11.94
N GLY A 223 -6.60 -7.63 -10.75
CA GLY A 223 -5.16 -7.56 -10.50
C GLY A 223 -4.60 -8.98 -10.44
N TRP A 224 -5.21 -9.86 -9.65
CA TRP A 224 -4.68 -11.19 -9.35
C TRP A 224 -5.76 -12.28 -9.43
N ALA A 225 -5.43 -13.47 -9.93
CA ALA A 225 -6.35 -14.60 -9.93
C ALA A 225 -6.34 -15.31 -8.57
N SER A 226 -5.18 -15.31 -7.92
CA SER A 226 -4.87 -16.07 -6.71
C SER A 226 -5.86 -15.92 -5.57
N PRO A 227 -6.35 -14.71 -5.20
CA PRO A 227 -7.25 -14.61 -4.06
C PRO A 227 -8.65 -15.17 -4.33
N ARG A 228 -9.00 -15.53 -5.58
CA ARG A 228 -10.21 -16.31 -5.92
C ARG A 228 -9.99 -17.81 -5.70
N TYR A 229 -8.78 -18.31 -5.89
CA TYR A 229 -8.46 -19.74 -5.84
C TYR A 229 -7.91 -20.19 -4.48
N HIS A 230 -7.34 -19.26 -3.71
CA HIS A 230 -6.62 -19.56 -2.46
C HIS A 230 -7.16 -18.80 -1.24
N SER A 231 -8.41 -18.31 -1.30
CA SER A 231 -9.03 -17.58 -0.18
C SER A 231 -9.09 -18.42 1.10
N ASP A 232 -9.51 -19.67 0.99
CA ASP A 232 -9.62 -20.59 2.13
C ASP A 232 -8.23 -20.85 2.75
N LEU A 233 -7.21 -21.12 1.92
CA LEU A 233 -5.83 -21.28 2.39
C LEU A 233 -5.33 -20.03 3.12
N MET A 234 -5.50 -18.83 2.55
CA MET A 234 -5.06 -17.59 3.20
C MET A 234 -5.77 -17.36 4.52
N MET A 235 -7.06 -17.68 4.59
CA MET A 235 -7.86 -17.51 5.80
C MET A 235 -7.46 -18.50 6.88
N ASP A 236 -7.22 -19.77 6.53
CA ASP A 236 -6.73 -20.78 7.46
C ASP A 236 -5.35 -20.37 8.03
N LEU A 237 -4.43 -19.93 7.17
CA LEU A 237 -3.13 -19.43 7.59
C LEU A 237 -3.25 -18.18 8.46
N THR A 238 -4.10 -17.23 8.09
CA THR A 238 -4.27 -15.98 8.84
C THR A 238 -4.93 -16.22 10.20
N ASN A 239 -5.92 -17.11 10.28
CA ASN A 239 -6.59 -17.45 11.54
C ASN A 239 -5.69 -18.29 12.46
N ASN A 240 -4.80 -19.11 11.89
CA ASN A 240 -3.83 -19.89 12.65
C ASN A 240 -2.53 -19.13 12.96
N LEU A 241 -2.39 -17.88 12.49
CA LEU A 241 -1.29 -17.00 12.85
C LEU A 241 -1.41 -16.58 14.32
N GLN A 242 -0.33 -16.80 15.06
CA GLN A 242 -0.16 -16.28 16.40
C GLN A 242 0.32 -14.83 16.31
N LEU A 243 -0.50 -13.89 16.79
CA LEU A 243 -0.08 -12.49 16.95
C LEU A 243 0.77 -12.33 18.22
N PRO A 244 1.53 -11.22 18.37
CA PRO A 244 2.36 -11.00 19.55
C PRO A 244 1.59 -11.16 20.87
N GLU A 245 2.22 -11.68 21.93
CA GLU A 245 1.55 -12.04 23.20
C GLU A 245 0.79 -10.88 23.89
N TRP A 246 1.20 -9.65 23.64
CA TRP A 246 0.56 -8.44 24.15
C TRP A 246 -0.71 -8.05 23.36
N PHE A 247 -0.91 -8.62 22.17
CA PHE A 247 -2.11 -8.44 21.37
C PHE A 247 -3.16 -9.45 21.84
N ARG A 248 -4.22 -8.93 22.45
CA ARG A 248 -5.30 -9.74 23.03
C ARG A 248 -6.63 -9.21 22.49
N PRO A 249 -7.13 -9.78 21.38
CA PRO A 249 -8.37 -9.31 20.74
C PRO A 249 -9.56 -9.15 21.71
N ALA A 250 -9.67 -10.04 22.70
CA ALA A 250 -10.69 -10.01 23.74
C ALA A 250 -10.72 -8.71 24.57
N ASP A 251 -9.58 -8.01 24.71
CA ASP A 251 -9.50 -6.76 25.48
C ASP A 251 -10.12 -5.58 24.71
N ARG A 252 -10.33 -5.72 23.39
CA ARG A 252 -10.97 -4.73 22.50
C ARG A 252 -10.39 -3.31 22.59
N ASP A 253 -9.10 -3.19 22.86
CA ASP A 253 -8.38 -1.91 22.94
C ASP A 253 -7.84 -1.50 21.56
N ILE A 254 -8.34 -0.40 21.01
CA ILE A 254 -7.92 0.14 19.71
C ILE A 254 -6.42 0.48 19.65
N SER A 255 -5.78 0.77 20.79
CA SER A 255 -4.33 1.00 20.85
C SER A 255 -3.52 -0.24 20.46
N GLN A 256 -4.09 -1.43 20.65
CA GLN A 256 -3.48 -2.69 20.24
C GLN A 256 -3.43 -2.82 18.71
N ILE A 257 -4.40 -2.27 17.97
CA ILE A 257 -4.36 -2.26 16.49
C ILE A 257 -3.17 -1.47 15.99
N GLY A 258 -2.95 -0.26 16.53
CA GLY A 258 -1.79 0.56 16.16
C GLY A 258 -0.47 -0.16 16.41
N ARG A 259 -0.31 -0.74 17.60
CA ARG A 259 0.89 -1.55 17.94
C ARG A 259 1.04 -2.78 17.05
N CYS A 260 -0.06 -3.42 16.64
CA CYS A 260 -0.02 -4.59 15.75
C CYS A 260 0.38 -4.21 14.33
N MET A 261 -0.05 -3.04 13.85
CA MET A 261 0.40 -2.51 12.57
C MET A 261 1.89 -2.15 12.57
N ASP A 262 2.40 -1.63 13.69
CA ASP A 262 3.84 -1.39 13.88
C ASP A 262 4.64 -2.69 13.78
N TRP A 263 4.20 -3.73 14.49
CA TRP A 263 4.80 -5.07 14.38
C TRP A 263 4.72 -5.62 12.96
N LEU A 264 3.57 -5.51 12.30
CA LEU A 264 3.38 -5.99 10.92
C LEU A 264 4.27 -5.25 9.92
N MET A 265 4.48 -3.94 10.12
CA MET A 265 5.40 -3.13 9.31
C MET A 265 6.85 -3.58 9.49
N ASP A 266 7.27 -3.88 10.73
CA ASP A 266 8.61 -4.38 11.03
C ASP A 266 8.84 -5.75 10.36
N ILE A 267 7.84 -6.64 10.38
CA ILE A 267 7.94 -7.93 9.67
C ILE A 267 7.91 -7.74 8.15
N ALA A 268 7.03 -6.92 7.59
CA ALA A 268 7.01 -6.64 6.16
C ALA A 268 8.37 -6.10 5.67
N THR A 269 9.00 -5.24 6.48
CA THR A 269 10.35 -4.71 6.23
C THR A 269 11.39 -5.83 6.22
N LYS A 270 11.35 -6.70 7.23
CA LYS A 270 12.23 -7.88 7.30
C LYS A 270 12.06 -8.78 6.09
N THR A 271 10.83 -9.14 5.72
CA THR A 271 10.54 -9.97 4.55
C THR A 271 11.07 -9.33 3.27
N TYR A 272 10.88 -8.01 3.07
CA TYR A 272 11.41 -7.29 1.91
C TYR A 272 12.96 -7.35 1.83
N VAL A 273 13.65 -7.14 2.96
CA VAL A 273 15.13 -7.12 3.01
C VAL A 273 15.72 -8.52 2.83
N GLU A 274 15.14 -9.52 3.50
CA GLU A 274 15.67 -10.87 3.55
C GLU A 274 15.36 -11.68 2.28
N ALA A 275 14.37 -11.27 1.48
CA ALA A 275 14.01 -11.92 0.23
C ALA A 275 15.17 -11.93 -0.78
N ASN A 276 15.41 -13.11 -1.38
CA ASN A 276 16.43 -13.27 -2.40
C ASN A 276 16.12 -12.49 -3.69
N ARG A 277 14.86 -12.16 -3.94
CA ARG A 277 14.41 -11.29 -5.03
C ARG A 277 14.70 -9.82 -4.70
N THR A 278 15.35 -9.13 -5.62
CA THR A 278 15.73 -7.72 -5.41
C THR A 278 14.67 -6.76 -5.95
N ASN A 279 14.41 -5.67 -5.23
CA ASN A 279 13.44 -4.62 -5.60
C ASN A 279 12.08 -5.20 -6.05
N ASP A 280 11.53 -6.09 -5.21
CA ASP A 280 10.20 -6.64 -5.46
C ASP A 280 9.14 -5.57 -5.17
N PHE A 281 8.48 -5.11 -6.23
CA PHE A 281 7.44 -4.09 -6.21
C PHE A 281 6.33 -4.40 -5.18
N PHE A 282 5.91 -5.66 -5.09
CA PHE A 282 4.78 -6.01 -4.26
C PHE A 282 5.17 -6.19 -2.79
N LEU A 283 6.37 -6.71 -2.51
CA LEU A 283 6.89 -6.72 -1.13
C LEU A 283 7.10 -5.29 -0.60
N LEU A 284 7.57 -4.37 -1.45
CA LEU A 284 7.64 -2.94 -1.14
C LEU A 284 6.25 -2.36 -0.82
N HIS A 285 5.22 -2.74 -1.58
CA HIS A 285 3.83 -2.38 -1.27
C HIS A 285 3.38 -2.91 0.07
N GLY A 286 3.80 -4.11 0.48
CA GLY A 286 3.57 -4.60 1.85
C GLY A 286 4.10 -3.64 2.93
N VAL A 287 5.31 -3.11 2.77
CA VAL A 287 5.90 -2.14 3.72
C VAL A 287 5.15 -0.80 3.71
N THR A 288 4.95 -0.23 2.52
CA THR A 288 4.32 1.10 2.42
C THR A 288 2.84 1.06 2.81
N SER A 289 2.11 -0.01 2.51
CA SER A 289 0.72 -0.18 2.90
C SER A 289 0.54 -0.41 4.41
N THR A 290 1.47 -1.10 5.08
CA THR A 290 1.42 -1.24 6.54
C THR A 290 1.68 0.10 7.24
N TRP A 291 2.63 0.89 6.74
CA TRP A 291 2.82 2.28 7.19
C TRP A 291 1.58 3.16 6.96
N SER A 292 0.84 2.94 5.87
CA SER A 292 -0.38 3.72 5.63
C SER A 292 -1.56 3.23 6.47
N ALA A 293 -1.76 1.91 6.58
CA ALA A 293 -2.85 1.31 7.35
C ALA A 293 -2.74 1.60 8.86
N ARG A 294 -1.54 1.75 9.43
CA ARG A 294 -1.36 2.16 10.83
C ARG A 294 -1.94 3.56 11.14
N GLN A 295 -2.16 4.38 10.13
CA GLN A 295 -2.76 5.71 10.27
C GLN A 295 -4.29 5.66 10.10
N VAL A 296 -4.79 4.68 9.34
CA VAL A 296 -6.21 4.55 9.00
C VAL A 296 -6.95 3.65 10.00
N LEU A 297 -6.46 2.44 10.25
CA LEU A 297 -7.17 1.44 11.03
C LEU A 297 -7.49 1.87 12.47
N PRO A 298 -6.59 2.57 13.21
CA PRO A 298 -6.91 3.04 14.56
C PRO A 298 -8.03 4.11 14.62
N LEU A 299 -8.49 4.62 13.48
CA LEU A 299 -9.60 5.57 13.41
C LEU A 299 -10.97 4.89 13.42
N LEU A 300 -11.01 3.58 13.12
CA LEU A 300 -12.23 2.79 13.08
C LEU A 300 -12.60 2.27 14.48
N ASN A 301 -13.79 1.68 14.61
CA ASN A 301 -14.08 0.89 15.79
C ASN A 301 -13.24 -0.39 15.80
N PHE A 302 -13.14 -1.05 16.95
CA PHE A 302 -12.26 -2.20 17.12
C PHE A 302 -12.52 -3.35 16.15
N ASP A 303 -13.78 -3.70 15.88
CA ASP A 303 -14.11 -4.84 15.03
C ASP A 303 -13.79 -4.57 13.55
N ASP A 304 -14.11 -3.37 13.06
CA ASP A 304 -13.78 -2.95 11.69
C ASP A 304 -12.26 -2.82 11.51
N ALA A 305 -11.57 -2.30 12.52
CA ALA A 305 -10.11 -2.20 12.53
C ALA A 305 -9.45 -3.59 12.54
N LEU A 306 -9.99 -4.53 13.32
CA LEU A 306 -9.52 -5.91 13.39
C LEU A 306 -9.78 -6.66 12.07
N LEU A 307 -10.93 -6.42 11.43
CA LEU A 307 -11.25 -6.93 10.10
C LEU A 307 -10.26 -6.41 9.05
N GLY A 308 -9.97 -5.11 9.08
CA GLY A 308 -8.96 -4.48 8.23
C GLY A 308 -7.55 -5.05 8.47
N LEU A 309 -7.13 -5.21 9.73
CA LEU A 309 -5.86 -5.81 10.10
C LEU A 309 -5.73 -7.25 9.58
N ARG A 310 -6.78 -8.07 9.73
CA ARG A 310 -6.81 -9.43 9.17
C ARG A 310 -6.65 -9.40 7.65
N GLY A 311 -7.39 -8.52 6.96
CA GLY A 311 -7.26 -8.32 5.52
C GLY A 311 -5.85 -7.91 5.08
N MET A 312 -5.20 -7.03 5.83
CA MET A 312 -3.80 -6.63 5.60
C MET A 312 -2.84 -7.81 5.73
N VAL A 313 -2.94 -8.60 6.81
CA VAL A 313 -2.11 -9.79 7.01
C VAL A 313 -2.29 -10.78 5.87
N SER A 314 -3.53 -11.15 5.56
CA SER A 314 -3.82 -12.09 4.48
C SER A 314 -3.31 -11.60 3.13
N GLY A 315 -3.38 -10.28 2.87
CA GLY A 315 -2.92 -9.74 1.61
C GLY A 315 -1.41 -9.68 1.47
N ILE A 316 -0.68 -9.46 2.56
CA ILE A 316 0.78 -9.57 2.56
C ILE A 316 1.20 -11.01 2.33
N LEU A 317 0.53 -11.98 2.98
CA LEU A 317 0.78 -13.41 2.76
C LEU A 317 0.48 -13.83 1.31
N MET A 318 -0.65 -13.40 0.77
CA MET A 318 -1.01 -13.68 -0.62
C MET A 318 -0.01 -13.07 -1.60
N THR A 319 0.36 -11.81 -1.36
CA THR A 319 1.38 -11.11 -2.15
C THR A 319 2.70 -11.89 -2.16
N TYR A 320 3.15 -12.33 -0.98
CA TYR A 320 4.37 -13.11 -0.85
C TYR A 320 4.32 -14.40 -1.68
N LEU A 321 3.20 -15.13 -1.60
CA LEU A 321 2.98 -16.34 -2.40
C LEU A 321 2.99 -16.05 -3.91
N GLU A 322 2.30 -15.01 -4.35
CA GLU A 322 2.23 -14.61 -5.76
C GLU A 322 3.58 -14.19 -6.34
N GLN A 323 4.48 -13.65 -5.51
CA GLN A 323 5.86 -13.37 -5.91
C GLN A 323 6.75 -14.61 -5.99
N GLY A 324 6.16 -15.80 -5.89
CA GLY A 324 6.84 -17.08 -5.91
C GLY A 324 7.43 -17.49 -4.57
N ALA A 325 6.91 -16.92 -3.47
CA ALA A 325 7.38 -17.15 -2.11
C ALA A 325 8.91 -17.07 -2.01
N PRO A 326 9.52 -15.90 -2.33
CA PRO A 326 10.96 -15.78 -2.46
C PRO A 326 11.68 -16.24 -1.20
N LEU A 327 12.76 -17.01 -1.36
CA LEU A 327 13.54 -17.54 -0.24
C LEU A 327 14.05 -16.37 0.60
N LEU A 328 13.92 -16.51 1.92
CA LEU A 328 14.45 -15.57 2.89
C LEU A 328 15.84 -16.04 3.32
N GLY A 329 16.83 -15.17 3.27
CA GLY A 329 18.20 -15.54 3.64
C GLY A 329 19.23 -14.43 3.53
N LYS A 330 18.91 -13.32 2.86
CA LYS A 330 19.74 -12.12 2.95
C LYS A 330 19.71 -11.56 4.36
N LYS A 331 20.74 -10.83 4.74
CA LYS A 331 20.87 -10.17 6.03
C LYS A 331 21.11 -8.67 5.83
N PRO A 332 20.80 -7.81 6.82
CA PRO A 332 21.15 -6.40 6.75
C PRO A 332 22.64 -6.14 6.41
N SER A 333 23.53 -6.99 6.93
CA SER A 333 24.97 -6.95 6.66
C SER A 333 25.37 -7.20 5.20
N ASP A 334 24.46 -7.67 4.35
CA ASP A 334 24.72 -7.85 2.92
C ASP A 334 24.63 -6.51 2.15
N PHE A 335 24.11 -5.45 2.78
CA PHE A 335 23.86 -4.15 2.15
C PHE A 335 24.77 -3.03 2.67
N TYR A 336 25.23 -3.14 3.91
CA TYR A 336 26.13 -2.22 4.59
C TYR A 336 26.99 -2.99 5.63
N ASP A 337 27.92 -2.31 6.30
CA ASP A 337 28.91 -2.93 7.19
C ASP A 337 28.36 -3.62 8.46
N GLY A 338 27.05 -3.55 8.70
CA GLY A 338 26.38 -4.16 9.85
C GLY A 338 26.55 -3.40 11.17
N SER A 339 27.17 -2.21 11.12
CA SER A 339 27.27 -1.30 12.26
C SER A 339 25.90 -0.86 12.78
N ASP A 340 25.88 -0.21 13.94
CA ASP A 340 24.65 0.35 14.47
C ASP A 340 24.23 1.57 13.65
N VAL A 341 22.96 1.61 13.27
CA VAL A 341 22.40 2.67 12.43
C VAL A 341 22.24 3.93 13.28
N THR A 342 22.86 5.00 12.83
CA THR A 342 22.84 6.33 13.49
C THR A 342 22.11 7.35 12.62
N GLN A 343 21.87 8.54 13.18
CA GLN A 343 21.34 9.66 12.40
C GLN A 343 22.24 10.03 11.22
N ASP A 344 23.57 10.00 11.39
CA ASP A 344 24.53 10.34 10.32
C ASP A 344 24.38 9.41 9.10
N HIS A 345 24.12 8.12 9.32
CA HIS A 345 23.85 7.16 8.25
C HIS A 345 22.61 7.57 7.45
N TRP A 346 21.52 7.92 8.14
CA TRP A 346 20.29 8.39 7.50
C TRP A 346 20.50 9.73 6.81
N ASP A 347 21.18 10.70 7.43
CA ASP A 347 21.42 12.02 6.83
C ASP A 347 22.19 11.90 5.51
N ALA A 348 23.19 11.01 5.45
CA ALA A 348 23.91 10.71 4.22
C ALA A 348 22.97 10.14 3.13
N LEU A 349 22.18 9.11 3.48
CA LEU A 349 21.23 8.50 2.56
C LEU A 349 20.16 9.50 2.07
N LEU A 350 19.61 10.32 2.98
CA LEU A 350 18.58 11.30 2.65
C LEU A 350 19.11 12.40 1.74
N LYS A 351 20.34 12.86 1.97
CA LYS A 351 21.01 13.80 1.08
C LYS A 351 21.10 13.26 -0.35
N ASP A 352 21.44 11.98 -0.50
CA ASP A 352 21.54 11.33 -1.81
C ASP A 352 20.16 11.14 -2.44
N VAL A 353 19.21 10.55 -1.71
CA VAL A 353 17.85 10.27 -2.22
C VAL A 353 17.13 11.56 -2.63
N THR A 354 17.30 12.64 -1.87
CA THR A 354 16.62 13.92 -2.14
C THR A 354 17.35 14.81 -3.15
N ASN A 355 18.45 14.34 -3.73
CA ASN A 355 19.14 15.05 -4.80
C ASN A 355 18.32 15.03 -6.10
N VAL A 356 17.64 16.15 -6.40
CA VAL A 356 16.79 16.32 -7.59
C VAL A 356 17.55 16.37 -8.92
N GLU A 357 18.87 16.40 -8.91
CA GLU A 357 19.68 16.28 -10.14
C GLU A 357 19.92 14.81 -10.50
N HIS A 358 19.83 13.91 -9.52
CA HIS A 358 20.05 12.47 -9.68
C HIS A 358 18.73 11.68 -9.59
N VAL A 359 17.62 12.33 -9.96
CA VAL A 359 16.26 11.80 -9.70
C VAL A 359 16.11 10.43 -10.30
N VAL A 360 15.85 9.48 -9.40
CA VAL A 360 15.19 8.25 -9.78
C VAL A 360 13.72 8.61 -10.00
N TYR A 361 13.22 8.44 -11.23
CA TYR A 361 11.81 8.69 -11.59
C TYR A 361 10.79 7.82 -10.83
N GLU A 362 11.24 6.97 -9.92
CA GLU A 362 10.47 5.90 -9.31
C GLU A 362 9.91 6.34 -7.95
N GLN A 363 8.62 6.66 -7.88
CA GLN A 363 7.97 7.14 -6.65
C GLN A 363 8.08 6.13 -5.50
N HIS A 364 8.27 4.85 -5.81
CA HIS A 364 8.42 3.76 -4.84
C HIS A 364 9.66 3.89 -3.95
N VAL A 365 10.75 4.45 -4.47
CA VAL A 365 11.98 4.69 -3.69
C VAL A 365 11.69 5.66 -2.54
N TYR A 366 11.13 6.81 -2.88
CA TYR A 366 10.81 7.85 -1.89
C TYR A 366 9.83 7.35 -0.84
N LYS A 367 8.77 6.65 -1.27
CA LYS A 367 7.79 6.06 -0.35
C LYS A 367 8.44 5.10 0.64
N LEU A 368 9.23 4.14 0.14
CA LEU A 368 9.86 3.13 0.99
C LEU A 368 10.88 3.77 1.94
N VAL A 369 11.79 4.61 1.43
CA VAL A 369 12.80 5.30 2.25
C VAL A 369 12.12 6.13 3.35
N GLN A 370 11.05 6.86 3.01
CA GLN A 370 10.29 7.65 3.99
C GLN A 370 9.63 6.79 5.07
N CYS A 371 8.94 5.71 4.68
CA CYS A 371 8.30 4.81 5.64
C CYS A 371 9.33 4.23 6.63
N LEU A 372 10.47 3.74 6.11
CA LEU A 372 11.52 3.12 6.91
C LEU A 372 12.24 4.13 7.80
N TYR A 373 12.51 5.34 7.30
CA TYR A 373 13.13 6.40 8.08
C TYR A 373 12.26 6.84 9.25
N GLU A 374 10.97 7.10 9.01
CA GLU A 374 10.07 7.51 10.10
C GLU A 374 9.87 6.40 11.13
N ARG A 375 9.78 5.16 10.68
CA ARG A 375 9.72 4.02 11.59
C ARG A 375 10.97 3.91 12.45
N TRP A 376 12.15 4.14 11.87
CA TRP A 376 13.40 4.21 12.62
C TRP A 376 13.40 5.38 13.62
N GLN A 377 12.94 6.57 13.23
CA GLN A 377 12.88 7.74 14.12
C GLN A 377 11.99 7.52 15.36
N GLU A 378 10.93 6.74 15.23
CA GLU A 378 10.05 6.38 16.35
C GLU A 378 10.72 5.48 17.39
N ASN A 379 11.60 4.58 16.95
CA ASN A 379 12.34 3.68 17.82
C ASN A 379 13.72 3.33 17.24
N PRO A 380 14.73 4.23 17.36
CA PRO A 380 16.05 4.01 16.79
C PRO A 380 16.78 2.81 17.38
N SER A 381 16.38 2.38 18.57
CA SER A 381 16.90 1.20 19.29
C SER A 381 16.17 -0.11 18.96
N SER A 382 15.23 -0.10 18.01
CA SER A 382 14.53 -1.31 17.57
C SER A 382 15.52 -2.36 17.03
N GLU A 383 15.23 -3.64 17.26
CA GLU A 383 15.97 -4.74 16.62
C GLU A 383 15.89 -4.69 15.08
N PHE A 384 14.86 -4.01 14.55
CA PHE A 384 14.64 -3.81 13.12
C PHE A 384 15.35 -2.59 12.53
N SER A 385 16.03 -1.77 13.33
CA SER A 385 16.72 -0.57 12.84
C SER A 385 17.70 -0.88 11.70
N LYS A 386 18.39 -2.02 11.78
CA LYS A 386 19.31 -2.48 10.73
C LYS A 386 18.58 -2.89 9.46
N HIS A 387 17.44 -3.58 9.58
CA HIS A 387 16.60 -3.94 8.42
C HIS A 387 16.00 -2.69 7.76
N GLN A 388 15.54 -1.71 8.54
CA GLN A 388 14.98 -0.46 8.01
C GLN A 388 16.01 0.30 7.18
N TYR A 389 17.23 0.48 7.70
CA TYR A 389 18.29 1.13 6.95
C TYR A 389 18.75 0.32 5.73
N ALA A 390 18.93 -1.00 5.90
CA ALA A 390 19.30 -1.89 4.79
C ALA A 390 18.27 -1.87 3.66
N GLY A 391 16.97 -1.85 3.98
CA GLY A 391 15.89 -1.75 3.00
C GLY A 391 15.93 -0.44 2.21
N ALA A 392 16.14 0.68 2.91
CA ALA A 392 16.25 2.01 2.30
C ALA A 392 17.50 2.15 1.42
N LEU A 393 18.64 1.59 1.86
CA LEU A 393 19.87 1.56 1.09
C LEU A 393 19.76 0.66 -0.15
N HIS A 394 19.14 -0.52 0.01
CA HIS A 394 18.95 -1.49 -1.07
C HIS A 394 18.16 -0.88 -2.22
N ILE A 395 16.99 -0.29 -1.92
CA ILE A 395 16.13 0.29 -2.96
C ILE A 395 16.83 1.44 -3.68
N THR A 396 17.53 2.30 -2.94
CA THR A 396 18.23 3.47 -3.51
C THR A 396 19.35 3.03 -4.46
N LYS A 397 20.21 2.08 -4.05
CA LYS A 397 21.29 1.55 -4.88
C LYS A 397 20.76 0.86 -6.15
N GLN A 398 19.70 0.06 -6.02
CA GLN A 398 19.07 -0.62 -7.17
C GLN A 398 18.55 0.38 -8.20
N SER A 399 17.88 1.43 -7.73
CA SER A 399 17.32 2.46 -8.57
C SER A 399 18.38 3.28 -9.30
N TYR A 400 19.50 3.63 -8.64
CA TYR A 400 20.63 4.26 -9.33
C TYR A 400 21.26 3.35 -10.37
N PHE A 401 21.41 2.06 -10.08
CA PHE A 401 21.90 1.09 -11.05
C PHE A 401 21.00 1.02 -12.29
N GLN A 402 19.68 0.95 -12.11
CA GLN A 402 18.70 0.94 -13.20
C GLN A 402 18.72 2.24 -14.02
N ALA A 403 19.01 3.38 -13.38
CA ALA A 403 19.16 4.67 -14.03
C ALA A 403 20.52 4.87 -14.74
N GLY A 404 21.44 3.89 -14.67
CA GLY A 404 22.78 4.00 -15.24
C GLY A 404 23.72 4.92 -14.46
N LEU A 405 23.39 5.24 -13.21
CA LEU A 405 24.15 6.15 -12.33
C LEU A 405 25.15 5.37 -11.45
N SER A 406 25.94 4.48 -12.05
CA SER A 406 26.76 3.48 -11.35
C SER A 406 27.94 4.01 -10.52
N ASN A 407 28.16 5.33 -10.46
CA ASN A 407 29.34 5.96 -9.84
C ASN A 407 29.05 6.70 -8.52
N ILE A 408 27.87 6.53 -7.91
CA ILE A 408 27.58 7.14 -6.60
C ILE A 408 28.16 6.22 -5.51
N HIS A 409 29.31 6.60 -4.98
CA HIS A 409 29.92 5.99 -3.79
C HIS A 409 29.09 6.35 -2.57
N VAL A 410 28.09 5.52 -2.24
CA VAL A 410 27.53 5.49 -0.88
C VAL A 410 28.59 4.81 -0.01
N ASN A 411 29.47 5.62 0.59
CA ASN A 411 30.51 5.15 1.52
C ASN A 411 29.89 4.61 2.80
#